data_AF-A0A2G4GJT0-F1
#
_entry.id   AF-A0A2G4GJT0-F1
#
_cell.length_a   1.000
_cell.length_b   1.000
_cell.length_c   1.000
_cell.angle_alpha   90.00
_cell.angle_beta   90.00
_cell.angle_gamma   90.00
#
_symmetry.space_group_name_H-M   'P 1'
#
loop_
_entity.id
_entity.type
_entity.pdbx_description
1 polymer ?
#
loop_
_entity_poly.entity_id
_entity_poly.type
_entity_poly.pdbx_seq_one_letter_code
_entity_poly.pdbx_strand_id
1 'polypeptide(L)'
;MQKLIIFITLFFIFCTGFIAIDIYLEKPSSPIIPNITKNVKEPINLTEDEITLAKASEQFYNQHLLRTRFNGAILVAKSGKIVFERYNGLTEINIGEPIDSSIAFHLASISKTFTAMGILKLGQDNKLNIDDPVSKYVENFPYSDITIRNLLSHRSGLPNYVHFMESMG
;
A
#
# COMPACT_ATOMS: atom_id res chain seq x y z
N MET A 1 18.23 36.27 48.31
CA MET A 1 16.85 35.89 47.93
C MET A 1 16.47 36.34 46.52
N GLN A 2 16.73 37.59 46.12
CA GLN A 2 16.35 38.12 44.79
C GLN A 2 16.93 37.35 43.59
N LYS A 3 18.20 36.91 43.64
CA LYS A 3 18.82 36.09 42.59
C LYS A 3 18.19 34.69 42.43
N LEU A 4 17.68 34.11 43.52
CA LEU A 4 17.02 32.80 43.51
C LEU A 4 15.62 32.90 42.89
N ILE A 5 14.90 33.98 43.20
CA ILE A 5 13.59 34.28 42.61
C ILE A 5 13.73 34.48 41.09
N ILE A 6 14.71 35.27 40.64
CA ILE A 6 14.97 35.48 39.20
C ILE A 6 15.29 34.16 38.49
N PHE A 7 16.11 33.30 39.08
CA PHE A 7 16.44 32.00 38.49
C PHE A 7 15.22 31.09 38.36
N ILE A 8 14.37 31.01 39.39
CA ILE A 8 13.15 30.20 39.37
C ILE A 8 12.17 30.73 38.32
N THR A 9 11.99 32.05 38.21
CA THR A 9 11.10 32.64 37.20
C THR A 9 11.59 32.36 35.78
N LEU A 10 12.90 32.47 35.53
CA LEU A 10 13.48 32.14 34.22
C LEU A 10 13.37 30.65 33.88
N PHE A 11 13.53 29.76 34.87
CA PHE A 11 13.36 28.32 34.69
C PHE A 11 11.93 27.96 34.30
N PHE A 12 10.92 28.56 34.96
CA PHE A 12 9.52 28.32 34.62
C PHE A 12 9.14 28.86 33.23
N ILE A 13 9.67 30.02 32.83
CA ILE A 13 9.46 30.56 31.47
C ILE A 13 10.11 29.65 30.41
N PHE A 14 11.30 29.12 30.71
CA PHE A 14 11.98 28.18 29.82
C PHE A 14 11.19 26.86 29.68
N CYS A 15 10.69 26.29 30.78
CA CYS A 15 9.90 25.07 30.76
C CYS A 15 8.55 25.24 30.03
N THR A 16 7.84 26.35 30.22
CA THR A 16 6.58 26.60 29.49
C THR A 16 6.81 26.87 28.00
N GLY A 17 7.92 27.54 27.66
CA GLY A 17 8.35 27.71 26.27
C GLY A 17 8.65 26.38 25.58
N PHE A 18 9.36 25.47 26.25
CA PHE A 18 9.67 24.14 25.71
C PHE A 18 8.41 23.29 25.48
N ILE A 19 7.47 23.29 26.44
CA ILE A 19 6.20 22.57 26.29
C ILE A 19 5.35 23.13 25.14
N ALA A 20 5.33 24.46 24.97
CA ALA A 20 4.60 25.09 23.87
C ALA A 20 5.22 24.76 22.50
N ILE A 21 6.54 24.63 22.42
CA ILE A 21 7.26 24.24 21.19
C ILE A 21 7.00 22.78 20.85
N ASP A 22 7.07 21.86 21.83
CA ASP A 22 6.76 20.44 21.58
C ASP A 22 5.32 20.27 21.10
N ILE A 23 4.34 20.97 21.70
CA ILE A 23 2.94 20.96 21.24
C ILE A 23 2.80 21.56 19.83
N TYR A 24 3.59 22.58 19.49
CA TYR A 24 3.58 23.18 18.16
C TYR A 24 4.21 22.27 17.08
N LEU A 25 5.25 21.51 17.44
CA LEU A 25 5.95 20.57 16.56
C LEU A 25 5.22 19.23 16.42
N GLU A 26 4.47 18.79 17.44
CA GLU A 26 3.59 17.62 17.38
C GLU A 26 2.26 17.87 16.69
N LYS A 27 1.91 19.12 16.35
CA LYS A 27 0.67 19.41 15.65
C LYS A 27 0.67 18.61 14.35
N PRO A 28 -0.21 17.60 14.19
CA PRO A 28 -0.26 16.85 12.95
C PRO A 28 -0.53 17.88 11.85
N SER A 29 0.29 17.84 10.80
CA SER A 29 0.05 18.64 9.60
C SER A 29 -1.43 18.51 9.28
N SER A 30 -2.15 19.65 9.24
CA SER A 30 -3.57 19.64 8.89
C SER A 30 -3.73 18.75 7.66
N PRO A 31 -4.69 17.81 7.65
CA PRO A 31 -4.87 16.94 6.51
C PRO A 31 -5.00 17.86 5.30
N ILE A 32 -4.02 17.78 4.40
CA ILE A 32 -4.17 18.36 3.07
C ILE A 32 -5.33 17.54 2.51
N ILE A 33 -6.53 18.13 2.49
CA ILE A 33 -7.64 17.56 1.75
C ILE A 33 -7.20 17.74 0.30
N PRO A 34 -6.72 16.69 -0.40
CA PRO A 34 -6.45 16.83 -1.82
C PRO A 34 -7.74 17.33 -2.46
N ASN A 35 -7.62 18.30 -3.35
CA ASN A 35 -8.77 18.85 -4.03
C ASN A 35 -9.37 17.73 -4.91
N ILE A 36 -10.36 17.00 -4.36
CA ILE A 36 -11.05 15.84 -4.98
C ILE A 36 -11.71 16.21 -6.32
N THR A 37 -11.73 17.50 -6.68
CA THR A 37 -12.48 18.02 -7.81
C THR A 37 -11.83 17.86 -9.19
N LYS A 38 -10.60 17.33 -9.33
CA LYS A 38 -9.96 17.28 -10.66
C LYS A 38 -10.20 16.03 -11.51
N ASN A 39 -10.84 14.96 -11.02
CA ASN A 39 -11.17 13.82 -11.88
C ASN A 39 -12.32 12.89 -11.41
N VAL A 40 -13.27 13.36 -10.59
CA VAL A 40 -14.51 12.60 -10.35
C VAL A 40 -15.55 13.04 -11.38
N LYS A 41 -15.75 12.21 -12.41
CA LYS A 41 -16.91 12.30 -13.31
C LYS A 41 -18.19 12.04 -12.49
N GLU A 42 -19.08 13.03 -12.48
CA GLU A 42 -20.47 13.01 -11.96
C GLU A 42 -20.60 12.85 -10.42
N PRO A 43 -21.62 13.47 -9.78
CA PRO A 43 -21.93 13.17 -8.38
C PRO A 43 -22.38 11.71 -8.29
N ILE A 44 -21.49 10.84 -7.81
CA ILE A 44 -21.78 9.42 -7.64
C ILE A 44 -22.88 9.31 -6.59
N ASN A 45 -24.11 9.00 -7.03
CA ASN A 45 -25.20 8.67 -6.13
C ASN A 45 -24.89 7.29 -5.52
N LEU A 46 -24.32 7.30 -4.32
CA LEU A 46 -24.02 6.10 -3.56
C LEU A 46 -25.31 5.56 -2.93
N THR A 47 -25.48 4.24 -2.96
CA THR A 47 -26.55 3.57 -2.24
C THR A 47 -26.29 3.57 -0.73
N GLU A 48 -27.30 3.33 0.10
CA GLU A 48 -27.16 3.36 1.57
C GLU A 48 -26.09 2.40 2.10
N ASP A 49 -25.97 1.22 1.47
CA ASP A 49 -24.95 0.24 1.78
C ASP A 49 -23.55 0.65 1.30
N GLU A 50 -23.43 1.38 0.18
CA GLU A 50 -22.18 1.99 -0.27
C GLU A 50 -21.74 3.11 0.68
N ILE A 51 -22.67 3.95 1.15
CA ILE A 51 -22.42 4.98 2.16
C ILE A 51 -21.98 4.36 3.49
N THR A 52 -22.65 3.29 3.91
CA THR A 52 -22.29 2.57 5.14
C THR A 52 -20.88 1.98 5.03
N LEU A 53 -20.53 1.38 3.89
CA LEU A 53 -19.20 0.86 3.63
C LEU A 53 -18.14 1.98 3.61
N ALA A 54 -18.44 3.13 3.00
CA ALA A 54 -17.55 4.28 2.98
C ALA A 54 -17.24 4.79 4.40
N LYS A 55 -18.27 4.95 5.25
CA LYS A 55 -18.13 5.36 6.65
C LYS A 55 -17.31 4.36 7.47
N ALA A 56 -17.58 3.06 7.31
CA ALA A 56 -16.83 2.01 7.98
C ALA A 56 -15.35 2.00 7.55
N SER A 57 -15.09 2.22 6.25
CA SER A 57 -13.73 2.30 5.70
C SER A 57 -12.97 3.52 6.24
N GLU A 58 -13.65 4.67 6.34
CA GLU A 58 -13.07 5.88 6.95
C GLU A 58 -12.75 5.68 8.43
N GLN A 59 -13.67 5.07 9.19
CA GLN A 59 -13.44 4.73 10.59
C GLN A 59 -12.22 3.80 10.73
N PHE A 60 -12.15 2.74 9.92
CA PHE A 60 -11.02 1.80 9.93
C PHE A 60 -9.70 2.51 9.62
N TYR A 61 -9.67 3.33 8.57
CA TYR A 61 -8.49 4.10 8.16
C TYR A 61 -7.99 5.00 9.30
N ASN A 62 -8.89 5.77 9.91
CA ASN A 62 -8.54 6.69 10.99
C ASN A 62 -8.10 5.95 12.26
N GLN A 63 -8.76 4.85 12.62
CA GLN A 63 -8.50 4.16 13.88
C GLN A 63 -7.31 3.18 13.81
N HIS A 64 -7.02 2.62 12.64
CA HIS A 64 -6.02 1.55 12.51
C HIS A 64 -4.84 1.90 11.63
N LEU A 65 -5.03 2.70 10.56
CA LEU A 65 -3.93 3.04 9.67
C LEU A 65 -3.24 4.32 10.13
N LEU A 66 -3.97 5.43 10.28
CA LEU A 66 -3.39 6.72 10.65
C LEU A 66 -2.75 6.76 12.04
N ARG A 67 -3.16 5.86 12.95
CA ARG A 67 -2.54 5.75 14.29
C ARG A 67 -1.21 4.99 14.28
N THR A 68 -0.77 4.53 13.11
CA THR A 68 0.52 3.87 12.90
C THR A 68 1.41 4.73 12.00
N ARG A 69 2.60 4.24 11.65
CA ARG A 69 3.47 4.87 10.64
C ARG A 69 3.06 4.50 9.21
N PHE A 70 1.75 4.43 8.95
CA PHE A 70 1.23 4.06 7.64
C PHE A 70 1.70 5.06 6.59
N ASN A 71 2.29 4.56 5.51
CA ASN A 71 2.68 5.33 4.34
C ASN A 71 2.23 4.52 3.12
N GLY A 72 1.29 5.06 2.35
CA GLY A 72 0.64 4.33 1.26
C GLY A 72 -0.78 4.80 0.95
N ALA A 73 -1.51 3.95 0.24
CA ALA A 73 -2.86 4.21 -0.23
C ALA A 73 -3.83 3.11 0.23
N ILE A 74 -5.11 3.46 0.38
CA ILE A 74 -6.22 2.52 0.55
C ILE A 74 -7.33 2.88 -0.42
N LEU A 75 -7.89 1.86 -1.09
CA LEU A 75 -9.02 1.98 -1.98
C LEU A 75 -10.01 0.86 -1.68
N VAL A 76 -11.28 1.23 -1.49
CA VAL A 76 -12.40 0.31 -1.35
C VAL A 76 -13.38 0.60 -2.47
N ALA A 77 -13.71 -0.44 -3.23
CA ALA A 77 -14.66 -0.38 -4.32
C ALA A 77 -15.76 -1.43 -4.15
N LYS A 78 -16.97 -1.06 -4.56
CA LYS A 78 -18.14 -1.94 -4.57
C LYS A 78 -18.91 -1.72 -5.87
N SER A 79 -19.32 -2.81 -6.51
CA SER A 79 -20.10 -2.77 -7.75
C SER A 79 -19.46 -1.91 -8.85
N GLY A 80 -18.11 -1.96 -8.95
CA GLY A 80 -17.34 -1.18 -9.92
C GLY A 80 -17.18 0.32 -9.59
N LYS A 81 -17.67 0.78 -8.45
CA LYS A 81 -17.51 2.16 -7.97
C LYS A 81 -16.52 2.24 -6.82
N ILE A 82 -15.65 3.24 -6.82
CA ILE A 82 -14.82 3.58 -5.67
C ILE A 82 -15.72 4.23 -4.63
N VAL A 83 -15.83 3.64 -3.45
CA VAL A 83 -16.65 4.16 -2.34
C VAL A 83 -15.82 4.86 -1.27
N PHE A 84 -14.52 4.53 -1.19
CA PHE A 84 -13.57 5.15 -0.28
C PHE A 84 -12.16 5.06 -0.84
N GLU A 85 -11.42 6.17 -0.78
CA GLU A 85 -10.05 6.26 -1.27
C GLU A 85 -9.29 7.29 -0.42
N ARG A 86 -8.13 6.90 0.11
CA ARG A 86 -7.27 7.78 0.91
C ARG A 86 -5.79 7.46 0.67
N TYR A 87 -4.98 8.48 0.89
CA TYR A 87 -3.53 8.46 0.73
C TYR A 87 -2.88 9.06 1.97
N ASN A 88 -1.75 8.49 2.39
CA ASN A 88 -0.96 9.01 3.50
C ASN A 88 0.53 8.89 3.23
N GLY A 89 1.29 9.92 3.62
CA GLY A 89 2.76 9.89 3.56
C GLY A 89 3.32 10.39 2.23
N LEU A 90 4.60 10.06 2.02
CA LEU A 90 5.45 10.56 0.94
C LEU A 90 6.04 9.38 0.17
N THR A 91 6.31 9.57 -1.11
CA THR A 91 6.98 8.60 -2.00
C THR A 91 8.38 8.22 -1.51
N GLU A 92 9.07 9.14 -0.85
CA GLU A 92 10.35 8.94 -0.17
C GLU A 92 10.32 9.64 1.19
N ILE A 93 10.88 9.00 2.20
CA ILE A 93 10.86 9.52 3.58
C ILE A 93 11.65 10.85 3.61
N ASN A 94 11.02 11.89 4.14
CA ASN A 94 11.54 13.27 4.30
C ASN A 94 11.68 14.12 3.05
N ILE A 95 11.88 13.54 1.86
CA ILE A 95 12.18 14.32 0.64
C ILE A 95 11.24 14.04 -0.54
N GLY A 96 10.38 13.03 -0.43
CA GLY A 96 9.47 12.66 -1.51
C GLY A 96 8.23 13.55 -1.60
N GLU A 97 7.56 13.45 -2.75
CA GLU A 97 6.27 14.09 -2.97
C GLU A 97 5.15 13.34 -2.21
N PRO A 98 4.07 14.04 -1.80
CA PRO A 98 2.90 13.40 -1.21
C PRO A 98 2.34 12.30 -2.12
N ILE A 99 1.92 11.19 -1.51
CA ILE A 99 1.26 10.12 -2.24
C ILE A 99 -0.13 10.58 -2.68
N ASP A 100 -0.47 10.35 -3.94
CA ASP A 100 -1.80 10.53 -4.51
C ASP A 100 -2.16 9.41 -5.50
N SER A 101 -3.28 9.57 -6.22
CA SER A 101 -3.81 8.55 -7.15
C SER A 101 -2.99 8.33 -8.42
N SER A 102 -2.01 9.20 -8.70
CA SER A 102 -1.12 9.07 -9.85
C SER A 102 0.15 8.29 -9.55
N ILE A 103 0.46 8.07 -8.26
CA ILE A 103 1.68 7.38 -7.83
C ILE A 103 1.58 5.87 -8.07
N ALA A 104 2.60 5.32 -8.72
CA ALA A 104 2.77 3.88 -8.90
C ALA A 104 3.48 3.24 -7.70
N PHE A 105 3.06 2.03 -7.32
CA PHE A 105 3.70 1.23 -6.27
C PHE A 105 4.31 -0.05 -6.86
N HIS A 106 5.37 -0.54 -6.24
CA HIS A 106 5.88 -1.88 -6.51
C HIS A 106 4.90 -2.94 -5.99
N LEU A 107 4.22 -3.62 -6.92
CA LEU A 107 3.15 -4.59 -6.60
C LEU A 107 3.65 -5.90 -5.98
N ALA A 108 4.96 -6.19 -6.07
CA ALA A 108 5.57 -7.42 -5.57
C ALA A 108 4.77 -8.68 -5.98
N SER A 109 4.41 -9.53 -5.02
CA SER A 109 3.71 -10.80 -5.31
C SER A 109 2.32 -10.66 -5.90
N ILE A 110 1.70 -9.46 -5.87
CA ILE A 110 0.43 -9.22 -6.58
C ILE A 110 0.61 -9.42 -8.09
N SER A 111 1.80 -9.18 -8.65
CA SER A 111 2.09 -9.41 -10.07
C SER A 111 1.81 -10.86 -10.52
N LYS A 112 1.88 -11.85 -9.61
CA LYS A 112 1.61 -13.26 -9.94
C LYS A 112 0.19 -13.50 -10.44
N THR A 113 -0.80 -12.77 -9.91
CA THR A 113 -2.21 -12.95 -10.32
C THR A 113 -2.42 -12.48 -11.77
N PHE A 114 -1.75 -11.41 -12.18
CA PHE A 114 -1.75 -10.93 -13.56
C PHE A 114 -1.07 -11.91 -14.51
N THR A 115 0.10 -12.43 -14.14
CA THR A 115 0.79 -13.47 -14.93
C THR A 115 -0.07 -14.72 -15.05
N ALA A 116 -0.70 -15.19 -13.96
CA ALA A 116 -1.60 -16.32 -13.98
C ALA A 116 -2.81 -16.08 -14.88
N MET A 117 -3.43 -14.90 -14.83
CA MET A 117 -4.51 -14.50 -15.73
C MET A 117 -4.06 -14.55 -17.20
N GLY A 118 -2.87 -14.03 -17.52
CA GLY A 118 -2.30 -14.11 -18.87
C GLY A 118 -2.13 -15.55 -19.36
N ILE A 119 -1.59 -16.44 -18.51
CA ILE A 119 -1.43 -17.87 -18.83
C ILE A 119 -2.80 -18.54 -19.06
N LEU A 120 -3.79 -18.28 -18.19
CA LEU A 120 -5.13 -18.84 -18.33
C LEU A 120 -5.83 -18.31 -19.58
N LYS A 121 -5.62 -17.05 -19.96
CA LYS A 121 -6.14 -16.49 -21.22
C LYS A 121 -5.53 -17.18 -22.44
N LEU A 122 -4.22 -17.44 -22.42
CA LEU A 122 -3.55 -18.22 -23.47
C LEU A 122 -4.10 -19.66 -23.54
N GLY A 123 -4.40 -20.27 -22.40
CA GLY A 123 -5.06 -21.57 -22.32
C GLY A 123 -6.46 -21.55 -22.93
N GLN A 124 -7.27 -20.55 -22.60
CA GLN A 124 -8.59 -20.33 -23.19
C GLN A 124 -8.52 -20.15 -24.71
N ASP A 125 -7.47 -19.48 -25.21
CA ASP A 125 -7.25 -19.25 -26.64
C ASP A 125 -6.60 -20.46 -27.35
N ASN A 126 -6.47 -21.60 -26.68
CA ASN A 126 -5.81 -22.82 -27.16
C ASN A 126 -4.35 -22.61 -27.62
N LYS A 127 -3.66 -21.59 -27.08
CA LYS A 127 -2.24 -21.30 -27.39
C LYS A 127 -1.29 -22.10 -26.52
N LEU A 128 -1.77 -22.60 -25.37
CA LEU A 128 -1.07 -23.54 -24.52
C LEU A 128 -2.08 -24.46 -23.82
N ASN A 129 -1.63 -25.59 -23.28
CA ASN A 129 -2.41 -26.37 -22.33
C ASN A 129 -1.73 -26.31 -20.95
N ILE A 130 -2.48 -25.95 -19.91
CA ILE A 130 -1.91 -25.82 -18.56
C ILE A 130 -1.47 -27.16 -17.94
N ASP A 131 -1.93 -28.28 -18.50
CA ASP A 131 -1.51 -29.62 -18.11
C ASP A 131 -0.26 -30.11 -18.86
N ASP A 132 0.25 -29.33 -19.82
CA ASP A 132 1.50 -29.65 -20.50
C ASP A 132 2.71 -29.45 -19.55
N PRO A 133 3.78 -30.26 -19.73
CA PRO A 133 5.04 -30.03 -19.05
C PRO A 133 5.66 -28.70 -19.48
N VAL A 134 6.31 -28.00 -18.54
CA VAL A 134 6.96 -26.69 -18.80
C VAL A 134 8.05 -26.81 -19.86
N SER A 135 8.76 -27.94 -19.89
CA SER A 135 9.81 -28.25 -20.89
C SER A 135 9.33 -28.22 -22.33
N LYS A 136 8.02 -28.29 -22.58
CA LYS A 136 7.43 -28.09 -23.92
C LYS A 136 7.58 -26.65 -24.43
N TYR A 137 7.64 -25.67 -23.51
CA TYR A 137 7.64 -24.24 -23.83
C TYR A 137 8.94 -23.53 -23.49
N VAL A 138 9.71 -24.08 -22.54
CA VAL A 138 10.99 -23.51 -22.09
C VAL A 138 12.09 -24.52 -22.36
N GLU A 139 12.94 -24.21 -23.33
CA GLU A 139 14.12 -25.02 -23.65
C GLU A 139 15.03 -25.17 -22.43
N ASN A 140 15.64 -26.34 -22.28
CA ASN A 140 16.56 -26.68 -21.18
C ASN A 140 15.94 -26.58 -19.77
N PHE A 141 14.62 -26.62 -19.64
CA PHE A 141 14.00 -26.72 -18.32
C PHE A 141 14.30 -28.10 -17.69
N PRO A 142 14.98 -28.17 -16.53
CA PRO A 142 15.63 -29.40 -16.07
C PRO A 142 14.68 -30.44 -15.44
N TYR A 143 13.37 -30.16 -15.42
CA TYR A 143 12.36 -31.04 -14.82
C TYR A 143 11.30 -31.43 -15.85
N SER A 144 11.23 -32.71 -16.20
CA SER A 144 10.29 -33.24 -17.21
C SER A 144 8.83 -33.24 -16.74
N ASP A 145 8.61 -33.41 -15.43
CA ASP A 145 7.28 -33.75 -14.89
C ASP A 145 6.54 -32.55 -14.31
N ILE A 146 7.19 -31.39 -14.23
CA ILE A 146 6.56 -30.16 -13.74
C ILE A 146 5.72 -29.55 -14.86
N THR A 147 4.42 -29.46 -14.62
CA THR A 147 3.45 -28.83 -15.53
C THR A 147 3.28 -27.34 -15.25
N ILE A 148 2.70 -26.62 -16.22
CA ILE A 148 2.28 -25.23 -16.02
C ILE A 148 1.31 -25.12 -14.83
N ARG A 149 0.39 -26.09 -14.65
CA ARG A 149 -0.54 -26.14 -13.50
C ARG A 149 0.21 -26.23 -12.18
N ASN A 150 1.31 -26.99 -12.11
CA ASN A 150 2.12 -27.06 -10.89
C ASN A 150 2.70 -25.67 -10.55
N LEU A 151 3.18 -24.92 -11.54
CA LEU A 151 3.68 -23.55 -11.32
C LEU A 151 2.56 -22.59 -10.85
N LEU A 152 1.41 -22.58 -11.55
CA LEU A 152 0.26 -21.73 -11.22
C LEU A 152 -0.30 -21.97 -9.81
N SER A 153 -0.17 -23.20 -9.30
CA SER A 153 -0.71 -23.61 -8.00
C SER A 153 0.35 -23.70 -6.89
N HIS A 154 1.59 -23.28 -7.15
CA HIS A 154 2.71 -23.40 -6.21
C HIS A 154 2.93 -24.85 -5.71
N ARG A 155 2.75 -25.84 -6.60
CA ARG A 155 2.91 -27.28 -6.34
C ARG A 155 3.97 -27.95 -7.20
N SER A 156 4.93 -27.18 -7.70
CA SER A 156 6.04 -27.69 -8.51
C SER A 156 7.17 -28.32 -7.68
N GLY A 157 7.25 -28.01 -6.38
CA GLY A 157 8.35 -28.45 -5.53
C GLY A 157 9.69 -27.75 -5.81
N LEU A 158 9.70 -26.71 -6.65
CA LEU A 158 10.90 -25.93 -6.93
C LEU A 158 11.36 -25.20 -5.67
N PRO A 159 12.68 -25.14 -5.41
CA PRO A 159 13.22 -24.37 -4.29
C PRO A 159 12.96 -22.87 -4.49
N ASN A 160 12.82 -22.14 -3.40
CA ASN A 160 12.73 -20.69 -3.45
C ASN A 160 14.08 -20.11 -3.89
N TYR A 161 14.12 -19.54 -5.10
CA TYR A 161 15.33 -18.98 -5.69
C TYR A 161 15.92 -17.82 -4.87
N VAL A 162 15.13 -17.15 -4.03
CA VAL A 162 15.63 -16.08 -3.16
C VAL A 162 16.72 -16.60 -2.22
N HIS A 163 16.56 -17.81 -1.66
CA HIS A 163 17.58 -18.41 -0.80
C HIS A 163 18.88 -18.74 -1.54
N PHE A 164 18.78 -19.03 -2.83
CA PHE A 164 19.95 -19.22 -3.68
C PHE A 164 20.65 -17.88 -3.96
N MET A 165 19.90 -16.81 -4.22
CA MET A 165 20.49 -15.48 -4.41
C MET A 165 21.18 -14.98 -3.13
N GLU A 166 20.54 -15.14 -1.98
CA GLU A 166 21.11 -14.77 -0.68
C GLU A 166 22.41 -15.52 -0.35
N SER A 167 22.57 -16.76 -0.83
CA SER A 167 23.80 -17.53 -0.59
C SER A 167 24.97 -17.14 -1.49
N MET A 168 24.72 -16.38 -2.56
CA MET A 168 25.77 -15.89 -3.47
C MET A 168 26.36 -14.52 -3.07
N GLY A 169 25.76 -13.84 -2.09
CA GLY A 169 26.13 -12.48 -1.67
C GLY A 169 25.47 -11.39 -2.50
#